data_AF-A0A8B6EJ78-F1
#
_entry.id   AF-A0A8B6EJ78-F1
#
_cell.length_a   1.000
_cell.length_b   1.000
_cell.length_c   1.000
_cell.angle_alpha   90.00
_cell.angle_beta   90.00
_cell.angle_gamma   90.00
#
_symmetry.space_group_name_H-M   'P 1'
#
loop_
_entity.id
_entity.type
_entity.pdbx_description
1 polymer ?
#
loop_
_entity_poly.entity_id
_entity_poly.type
_entity_poly.pdbx_seq_one_letter_code
_entity_poly.pdbx_strand_id
1 'polypeptide(L)'
;MTSVEDDERKEEKTPKKPHLPDPHLVRSNSKVMTAGPSQQPLAAKPSSPQISDSESKRIPELKTHMKSKMTKEEIRKRMEKVLKSGNYKMKVGRLIFWDFGGQYVYYTTHQTFMTFRALFLVVFDGSKGLHEVVPDVLCFPGQHMTPTPAVFLQHWVNSILTYCKVVYVGIPKILFVATHKDKIPVEDVESRREKLYNGVDELFKDHEGRSHLVLTQRIFVNARDNTDTEIEVLKKAITELTFDHPCWGEKMPNACVPLELEIAELVAEGKQILSLEDVEELNAISKVSVLSPEQLKDFLHFHHSLGKLVYFDTPQLKDFVIINPLLMVEVMRSFVTGIYVNT
;
A
#
# COMPACT_ATOMS: atom_id res chain seq x y z
N MET A 1 9.06 -66.22 -25.07
CA MET A 1 10.33 -66.60 -24.43
C MET A 1 11.45 -66.15 -25.36
N THR A 2 12.03 -64.98 -25.09
CA THR A 2 13.21 -64.35 -25.73
C THR A 2 13.48 -63.05 -24.94
N SER A 3 14.47 -62.97 -24.03
CA SER A 3 15.89 -62.54 -24.20
C SER A 3 16.01 -61.11 -24.79
N VAL A 4 16.23 -60.03 -24.00
CA VAL A 4 17.47 -59.52 -23.32
C VAL A 4 18.44 -58.83 -24.31
N GLU A 5 18.46 -57.48 -24.31
CA GLU A 5 19.60 -56.51 -24.15
C GLU A 5 19.98 -55.88 -25.51
N ASP A 6 20.31 -54.59 -25.70
CA ASP A 6 21.17 -53.68 -24.93
C ASP A 6 20.79 -52.18 -25.07
N ASP A 7 21.30 -51.40 -24.11
CA ASP A 7 21.03 -50.01 -23.74
C ASP A 7 22.16 -49.06 -24.21
N GLU A 8 21.85 -47.97 -24.92
CA GLU A 8 22.83 -46.96 -25.37
C GLU A 8 22.82 -45.71 -24.46
N ARG A 9 23.92 -45.54 -23.72
CA ARG A 9 24.25 -44.39 -22.86
C ARG A 9 24.83 -43.24 -23.69
N LYS A 10 24.26 -42.02 -23.60
CA LYS A 10 24.90 -40.78 -24.08
C LYS A 10 25.23 -39.84 -22.92
N GLU A 11 26.51 -39.52 -22.81
CA GLU A 11 27.10 -38.59 -21.84
C GLU A 11 26.90 -37.11 -22.21
N GLU A 12 26.69 -36.32 -21.17
CA GLU A 12 26.41 -34.89 -21.15
C GLU A 12 27.70 -34.06 -21.16
N LYS A 13 27.81 -33.07 -22.06
CA LYS A 13 28.95 -32.13 -22.14
C LYS A 13 28.69 -30.89 -21.27
N THR A 14 29.59 -30.62 -20.33
CA THR A 14 29.65 -29.41 -19.50
C THR A 14 30.10 -28.17 -20.30
N PRO A 15 29.52 -26.97 -20.07
CA PRO A 15 29.94 -25.73 -20.73
C PRO A 15 31.06 -24.98 -19.96
N LYS A 16 31.96 -24.35 -20.73
CA LYS A 16 33.10 -23.54 -20.27
C LYS A 16 32.66 -22.20 -19.66
N LYS A 17 33.31 -21.80 -18.54
CA LYS A 17 33.18 -20.47 -17.90
C LYS A 17 33.86 -19.36 -18.73
N PRO A 18 33.31 -18.14 -18.81
CA PRO A 18 34.03 -16.96 -19.32
C PRO A 18 34.94 -16.33 -18.26
N HIS A 19 36.05 -15.78 -18.75
CA HIS A 19 37.18 -15.18 -18.02
C HIS A 19 36.91 -13.68 -17.76
N LEU A 20 37.04 -13.22 -16.50
CA LEU A 20 37.01 -11.80 -16.12
C LEU A 20 38.42 -11.20 -16.22
N PRO A 21 38.61 -9.96 -16.71
CA PRO A 21 39.88 -9.26 -16.61
C PRO A 21 40.04 -8.52 -15.27
N ASP A 22 41.28 -8.53 -14.78
CA ASP A 22 41.80 -7.95 -13.53
C ASP A 22 41.93 -6.41 -13.63
N PRO A 23 41.62 -5.60 -12.59
CA PRO A 23 41.63 -4.15 -12.69
C PRO A 23 42.88 -3.53 -12.06
N HIS A 24 43.87 -3.12 -12.86
CA HIS A 24 44.84 -2.11 -12.46
C HIS A 24 45.36 -1.27 -13.64
N LEU A 25 45.40 0.05 -13.39
CA LEU A 25 45.98 1.16 -14.18
C LEU A 25 45.25 1.64 -15.44
N VAL A 26 44.50 2.75 -15.29
CA VAL A 26 44.74 3.96 -16.12
C VAL A 26 44.62 5.21 -15.23
N ARG A 27 45.69 6.03 -15.28
CA ARG A 27 45.86 7.31 -14.59
C ARG A 27 45.42 8.46 -15.52
N SER A 28 44.97 9.57 -14.93
CA SER A 28 44.91 10.94 -15.48
C SER A 28 43.79 11.23 -16.51
N ASN A 29 43.06 12.35 -16.51
CA ASN A 29 43.41 13.73 -16.15
C ASN A 29 42.25 14.49 -15.50
N SER A 30 42.60 15.37 -14.56
CA SER A 30 41.75 16.39 -13.96
C SER A 30 41.42 17.51 -14.95
N LYS A 31 40.19 18.03 -14.88
CA LYS A 31 39.92 19.43 -15.20
C LYS A 31 38.90 19.97 -14.19
N VAL A 32 39.42 20.74 -13.24
CA VAL A 32 38.68 21.50 -12.25
C VAL A 32 38.00 22.67 -12.96
N MET A 33 36.68 22.79 -12.84
CA MET A 33 35.97 24.05 -13.05
C MET A 33 35.24 24.41 -11.76
N THR A 34 35.74 25.47 -11.13
CA THR A 34 35.16 26.16 -9.99
C THR A 34 33.89 26.92 -10.40
N ALA A 35 32.78 26.68 -9.70
CA ALA A 35 31.60 27.55 -9.72
C ALA A 35 31.21 27.86 -8.27
N GLY A 36 30.96 29.15 -7.99
CA GLY A 36 30.80 29.73 -6.66
C GLY A 36 29.51 29.38 -5.93
N PRO A 37 29.30 29.91 -4.71
CA PRO A 37 28.21 29.51 -3.83
C PRO A 37 26.87 30.02 -4.39
N SER A 38 26.02 29.09 -4.82
CA SER A 38 24.64 29.39 -5.21
C SER A 38 23.79 29.52 -3.94
N GLN A 39 23.17 30.69 -3.78
CA GLN A 39 22.34 31.06 -2.63
C GLN A 39 21.02 30.26 -2.62
N GLN A 40 20.69 29.66 -1.48
CA GLN A 40 19.37 29.08 -1.20
C GLN A 40 18.29 30.20 -1.15
N PRO A 41 17.12 30.04 -1.77
CA PRO A 41 15.97 30.90 -1.49
C PRO A 41 15.33 30.50 -0.13
N LEU A 42 15.16 31.50 0.74
CA LEU A 42 14.41 31.40 1.99
C LEU A 42 12.95 30.98 1.75
N ALA A 43 12.51 29.93 2.46
CA ALA A 43 11.13 29.48 2.46
C ALA A 43 10.18 30.51 3.10
N ALA A 44 9.13 30.90 2.39
CA ALA A 44 8.07 31.76 2.89
C ALA A 44 7.13 30.99 3.84
N LYS A 45 6.77 31.62 4.97
CA LYS A 45 5.78 31.10 5.94
C LYS A 45 4.35 31.12 5.34
N PRO A 46 3.50 30.12 5.58
CA PRO A 46 2.11 30.14 5.12
C PRO A 46 1.26 31.06 6.00
N SER A 47 0.55 32.00 5.37
CA SER A 47 -0.49 32.85 5.96
C SER A 47 -1.83 32.13 6.05
N SER A 48 -2.47 32.17 7.22
CA SER A 48 -3.79 31.61 7.49
C SER A 48 -4.91 32.35 6.73
N PRO A 49 -5.92 31.67 6.16
CA PRO A 49 -7.08 32.34 5.59
C PRO A 49 -8.05 32.81 6.69
N GLN A 50 -8.54 34.05 6.58
CA GLN A 50 -9.60 34.61 7.41
C GLN A 50 -10.98 34.13 6.93
N ILE A 51 -11.78 33.59 7.85
CA ILE A 51 -13.15 33.10 7.61
C ILE A 51 -14.13 34.27 7.74
N SER A 52 -15.03 34.43 6.78
CA SER A 52 -16.07 35.47 6.76
C SER A 52 -17.33 35.04 7.53
N ASP A 53 -17.98 36.02 8.17
CA ASP A 53 -19.10 35.86 9.14
C ASP A 53 -20.38 35.18 8.62
N SER A 54 -20.46 34.79 7.35
CA SER A 54 -21.63 34.08 6.80
C SER A 54 -21.63 32.57 7.02
N GLU A 55 -20.50 31.97 7.42
CA GLU A 55 -20.40 30.53 7.74
C GLU A 55 -20.83 30.19 9.18
N SER A 56 -20.85 31.19 10.08
CA SER A 56 -21.12 31.01 11.51
C SER A 56 -22.56 30.56 11.84
N LYS A 57 -23.52 30.78 10.92
CA LYS A 57 -24.93 30.41 11.12
C LYS A 57 -25.31 29.01 10.63
N ARG A 58 -24.45 28.28 9.89
CA ARG A 58 -24.74 26.90 9.41
C ARG A 58 -24.23 25.78 10.32
N ILE A 59 -23.36 26.11 11.28
CA ILE A 59 -22.77 25.16 12.23
C ILE A 59 -23.75 24.68 13.33
N PRO A 60 -24.73 25.48 13.80
CA PRO A 60 -25.68 25.00 14.81
C PRO A 60 -26.69 23.98 14.27
N GLU A 61 -27.11 24.09 13.02
CA GLU A 61 -28.17 23.24 12.43
C GLU A 61 -27.66 21.85 12.03
N LEU A 62 -26.36 21.70 11.74
CA LEU A 62 -25.72 20.41 11.49
C LEU A 62 -25.53 19.58 12.77
N LYS A 63 -25.47 20.23 13.94
CA LYS A 63 -25.35 19.57 15.25
C LYS A 63 -26.66 18.95 15.73
N THR A 64 -27.81 19.44 15.26
CA THR A 64 -29.13 18.98 15.69
C THR A 64 -29.61 17.71 14.99
N HIS A 65 -28.96 17.29 13.89
CA HIS A 65 -29.32 16.09 13.11
C HIS A 65 -28.41 14.86 13.34
N MET A 66 -27.32 14.99 14.10
CA MET A 66 -26.55 13.84 14.59
C MET A 66 -27.20 13.27 15.86
N LYS A 67 -28.24 12.46 15.68
CA LYS A 67 -28.85 11.65 16.74
C LYS A 67 -27.77 10.87 17.51
N SER A 68 -27.68 11.11 18.82
CA SER A 68 -27.26 10.18 19.88
C SER A 68 -26.31 9.06 19.44
N LYS A 69 -24.99 9.31 19.48
CA LYS A 69 -24.00 8.23 19.35
C LYS A 69 -24.20 7.25 20.52
N MET A 70 -24.49 5.98 20.22
CA MET A 70 -24.44 4.90 21.21
C MET A 70 -23.06 4.88 21.87
N THR A 71 -23.05 4.61 23.17
CA THR A 71 -21.82 4.38 23.95
C THR A 71 -21.12 3.11 23.48
N LYS A 72 -19.80 3.01 23.73
CA LYS A 72 -19.00 1.81 23.37
C LYS A 72 -19.62 0.53 23.93
N GLU A 73 -20.11 0.58 25.15
CA GLU A 73 -20.73 -0.56 25.85
C GLU A 73 -22.06 -1.01 25.25
N GLU A 74 -22.84 -0.06 24.72
CA GLU A 74 -24.07 -0.36 23.99
C GLU A 74 -23.76 -0.99 22.63
N ILE A 75 -22.67 -0.57 21.96
CA ILE A 75 -22.20 -1.18 20.72
C ILE A 75 -21.73 -2.62 21.00
N ARG A 76 -20.95 -2.83 22.06
CA ARG A 76 -20.46 -4.15 22.51
C ARG A 76 -21.61 -5.11 22.79
N LYS A 77 -22.56 -4.73 23.65
CA LYS A 77 -23.76 -5.54 23.95
C LYS A 77 -24.61 -5.82 22.71
N ARG A 78 -24.72 -4.87 21.80
CA ARG A 78 -25.47 -5.06 20.55
C ARG A 78 -24.74 -6.03 19.62
N MET A 79 -23.41 -5.94 19.50
CA MET A 79 -22.60 -6.88 18.71
C MET A 79 -22.67 -8.29 19.30
N GLU A 80 -22.53 -8.46 20.62
CA GLU A 80 -22.72 -9.75 21.30
C GLU A 80 -24.09 -10.36 21.00
N LYS A 81 -25.16 -9.56 21.07
CA LYS A 81 -26.53 -10.02 20.74
C LYS A 81 -26.65 -10.43 19.27
N VAL A 82 -26.04 -9.68 18.35
CA VAL A 82 -26.03 -10.00 16.91
C VAL A 82 -25.25 -11.28 16.63
N LEU A 83 -24.07 -11.47 17.23
CA LEU A 83 -23.26 -12.68 17.12
C LEU A 83 -24.04 -13.91 17.60
N LYS A 84 -24.70 -13.81 18.76
CA LYS A 84 -25.57 -14.87 19.30
C LYS A 84 -26.76 -15.19 18.40
N SER A 85 -27.28 -14.21 17.67
CA SER A 85 -28.43 -14.39 16.77
C SER A 85 -28.07 -15.05 15.43
N GLY A 86 -26.79 -15.13 15.06
CA GLY A 86 -26.33 -15.67 13.78
C GLY A 86 -26.68 -14.83 12.53
N ASN A 87 -27.49 -13.77 12.68
CA ASN A 87 -27.94 -12.92 11.59
C ASN A 87 -27.02 -11.70 11.40
N TYR A 88 -25.85 -11.91 10.80
CA TYR A 88 -24.94 -10.84 10.40
C TYR A 88 -25.12 -10.53 8.90
N LYS A 89 -25.63 -9.33 8.59
CA LYS A 89 -25.54 -8.74 7.24
C LYS A 89 -24.78 -7.43 7.36
N MET A 90 -23.48 -7.47 7.09
CA MET A 90 -22.67 -6.26 7.04
C MET A 90 -22.98 -5.54 5.72
N LYS A 91 -23.82 -4.50 5.78
CA LYS A 91 -24.19 -3.69 4.60
C LYS A 91 -23.19 -2.58 4.28
N VAL A 92 -22.13 -2.42 5.08
CA VAL A 92 -21.16 -1.33 4.98
C VAL A 92 -19.75 -1.93 4.95
N GLY A 93 -19.04 -1.74 3.84
CA GLY A 93 -17.61 -2.06 3.73
C GLY A 93 -16.78 -0.95 4.38
N ARG A 94 -15.80 -1.32 5.21
CA ARG A 94 -14.80 -0.38 5.72
C ARG A 94 -13.61 -0.38 4.77
N LEU A 95 -13.22 0.79 4.28
CA LEU A 95 -11.96 0.99 3.56
C LEU A 95 -10.92 1.58 4.52
N ILE A 96 -9.69 1.07 4.43
CA ILE A 96 -8.53 1.61 5.13
C ILE A 96 -7.55 2.04 4.04
N PHE A 97 -7.20 3.33 4.03
CA PHE A 97 -6.25 3.88 3.07
C PHE A 97 -4.87 3.98 3.71
N TRP A 98 -3.87 3.47 3.00
CA TRP A 98 -2.46 3.60 3.33
C TRP A 98 -1.81 4.51 2.30
N ASP A 99 -1.30 5.66 2.75
CA ASP A 99 -0.46 6.54 1.95
C ASP A 99 1.00 6.31 2.36
N PHE A 100 1.77 5.75 1.42
CA PHE A 100 3.14 5.35 1.65
C PHE A 100 4.15 6.49 1.43
N GLY A 101 3.74 7.64 0.89
CA GLY A 101 4.66 8.73 0.58
C GLY A 101 5.65 8.34 -0.53
N GLY A 102 5.70 9.10 -1.61
CA GLY A 102 6.53 8.78 -2.78
C GLY A 102 8.04 8.98 -2.58
N GLN A 103 8.53 9.15 -1.36
CA GLN A 103 9.95 9.41 -1.11
C GLN A 103 10.72 8.10 -1.02
N TYR A 104 11.79 7.98 -1.81
CA TYR A 104 12.61 6.77 -1.93
C TYR A 104 13.07 6.20 -0.58
N VAL A 105 13.33 7.07 0.38
CA VAL A 105 13.83 6.72 1.72
C VAL A 105 12.87 5.84 2.54
N TYR A 106 11.58 5.85 2.20
CA TYR A 106 10.56 5.04 2.86
C TYR A 106 10.31 3.70 2.15
N TYR A 107 10.85 3.48 0.95
CA TYR A 107 10.49 2.34 0.10
C TYR A 107 10.78 0.99 0.75
N THR A 108 11.87 0.90 1.51
CA THR A 108 12.26 -0.32 2.26
C THR A 108 11.27 -0.68 3.37
N THR A 109 10.46 0.26 3.83
CA THR A 109 9.49 0.08 4.92
C THR A 109 8.11 -0.35 4.42
N HIS A 110 7.80 -0.12 3.14
CA HIS A 110 6.48 -0.39 2.59
C HIS A 110 6.14 -1.89 2.54
N GLN A 111 7.16 -2.75 2.34
CA GLN A 111 7.00 -4.21 2.32
C GLN A 111 6.28 -4.77 3.56
N THR A 112 6.40 -4.11 4.71
CA THR A 112 5.77 -4.51 5.97
C THR A 112 4.24 -4.47 5.92
N PHE A 113 3.67 -3.64 5.03
CA PHE A 113 2.24 -3.39 4.93
C PHE A 113 1.64 -3.88 3.61
N MET A 114 2.47 -4.40 2.70
CA MET A 114 2.00 -4.94 1.41
C MET A 114 1.40 -6.34 1.60
N THR A 115 0.14 -6.48 1.21
CA THR A 115 -0.63 -7.73 1.34
C THR A 115 -1.39 -7.99 0.05
N PHE A 116 -1.53 -9.26 -0.34
CA PHE A 116 -2.28 -9.65 -1.54
C PHE A 116 -3.76 -9.26 -1.45
N ARG A 117 -4.28 -9.03 -0.23
CA ARG A 117 -5.67 -8.61 0.03
C ARG A 117 -5.94 -7.14 -0.29
N ALA A 118 -4.90 -6.35 -0.57
CA ALA A 118 -5.04 -4.93 -0.84
C ALA A 118 -5.28 -4.65 -2.33
N LEU A 119 -6.01 -3.57 -2.59
CA LEU A 119 -6.04 -2.88 -3.87
C LEU A 119 -4.95 -1.80 -3.86
N PHE A 120 -4.05 -1.82 -4.84
CA PHE A 120 -2.99 -0.83 -4.95
C PHE A 120 -3.36 0.25 -5.97
N LEU A 121 -3.18 1.51 -5.57
CA LEU A 121 -3.28 2.66 -6.47
C LEU A 121 -1.88 3.16 -6.79
N VAL A 122 -1.44 3.01 -8.04
CA VAL A 122 -0.19 3.59 -8.52
C VAL A 122 -0.51 4.93 -9.15
N VAL A 123 -0.22 5.99 -8.40
CA VAL A 123 -0.54 7.37 -8.76
C VAL A 123 0.66 8.01 -9.46
N PHE A 124 0.47 8.59 -10.65
CA PHE A 124 1.56 9.20 -11.42
C PHE A 124 1.14 10.53 -12.07
N ASP A 125 2.13 11.35 -12.45
CA ASP A 125 1.89 12.65 -13.08
C ASP A 125 1.48 12.47 -14.56
N GLY A 126 0.19 12.67 -14.85
CA GLY A 126 -0.37 12.62 -16.19
C GLY A 126 -0.04 13.85 -17.04
N SER A 127 0.51 14.91 -16.47
CA SER A 127 1.02 16.04 -17.24
C SER A 127 2.34 15.73 -17.95
N LYS A 128 3.05 14.66 -17.54
CA LYS A 128 4.41 14.30 -18.00
C LYS A 128 4.45 13.07 -18.90
N GLY A 129 5.14 13.16 -20.04
CA GLY A 129 5.28 12.02 -20.93
C GLY A 129 5.91 10.82 -20.22
N LEU A 130 5.53 9.58 -20.57
CA LEU A 130 6.06 8.38 -19.88
C LEU A 130 7.59 8.27 -19.93
N HIS A 131 8.21 8.84 -20.96
CA HIS A 131 9.67 8.88 -21.15
C HIS A 131 10.26 10.29 -20.95
N GLU A 132 9.46 11.25 -20.46
CA GLU A 132 9.95 12.58 -20.13
C GLU A 132 10.80 12.50 -18.86
N VAL A 133 11.98 13.13 -18.89
CA VAL A 133 12.87 13.20 -17.73
C VAL A 133 12.25 14.13 -16.69
N VAL A 134 12.05 13.61 -15.49
CA VAL A 134 11.53 14.35 -14.33
C VAL A 134 12.72 14.74 -13.45
N PRO A 135 13.00 16.03 -13.23
CA PRO A 135 14.18 16.48 -12.49
C PRO A 135 14.23 16.05 -11.02
N ASP A 136 13.08 15.68 -10.43
CA ASP A 136 12.96 15.31 -9.03
C ASP A 136 13.31 13.84 -8.80
N VAL A 137 14.59 13.58 -8.50
CA VAL A 137 15.16 12.23 -8.33
C VAL A 137 14.78 11.59 -6.99
N LEU A 138 14.23 12.36 -6.03
CA LEU A 138 13.89 11.84 -4.68
C LEU A 138 12.74 10.82 -4.70
N CYS A 139 12.00 10.75 -5.81
CA CYS A 139 10.88 9.86 -6.01
C CYS A 139 11.23 8.60 -6.84
N PHE A 140 12.45 8.54 -7.39
CA PHE A 140 12.83 7.47 -8.31
C PHE A 140 13.74 6.42 -7.65
N PRO A 141 13.41 5.14 -7.82
CA PRO A 141 14.21 4.04 -7.32
C PRO A 141 15.40 3.80 -8.24
N GLY A 142 16.59 3.73 -7.66
CA GLY A 142 17.84 3.51 -8.40
C GLY A 142 18.41 4.82 -8.96
N GLN A 143 19.44 5.34 -8.31
CA GLN A 143 20.17 6.56 -8.72
C GLN A 143 20.87 6.47 -10.09
N HIS A 144 20.76 5.32 -10.77
CA HIS A 144 21.45 5.01 -12.02
C HIS A 144 20.53 4.98 -13.25
N MET A 145 19.22 5.17 -13.08
CA MET A 145 18.27 5.21 -14.20
C MET A 145 17.76 6.62 -14.46
N THR A 146 17.41 6.90 -15.70
CA THR A 146 16.75 8.16 -16.07
C THR A 146 15.40 8.26 -15.37
N PRO A 147 15.16 9.29 -14.55
CA PRO A 147 13.93 9.43 -13.77
C PRO A 147 12.76 9.76 -14.71
N THR A 148 12.02 8.74 -15.14
CA THR A 148 10.87 8.88 -16.05
C THR A 148 9.65 8.18 -15.47
N PRO A 149 8.42 8.67 -15.73
CA PRO A 149 7.22 8.01 -15.21
C PRO A 149 7.17 6.51 -15.53
N ALA A 150 7.66 6.06 -16.69
CA ALA A 150 7.76 4.64 -17.03
C ALA A 150 8.62 3.83 -16.06
N VAL A 151 9.77 4.37 -15.62
CA VAL A 151 10.66 3.72 -14.63
C VAL A 151 9.96 3.65 -13.27
N PHE A 152 9.28 4.72 -12.86
CA PHE A 152 8.49 4.75 -11.62
C PHE A 152 7.38 3.71 -11.63
N LEU A 153 6.58 3.63 -12.70
CA LEU A 153 5.50 2.67 -12.82
C LEU A 153 6.01 1.23 -12.76
N GLN A 154 7.08 0.91 -13.51
CA GLN A 154 7.68 -0.43 -13.49
C GLN A 154 8.19 -0.80 -12.10
N HIS A 155 8.86 0.13 -11.41
CA HIS A 155 9.32 -0.15 -10.05
C HIS A 155 8.18 -0.51 -9.12
N TRP A 156 7.13 0.31 -9.06
CA TRP A 156 6.03 0.05 -8.13
C TRP A 156 5.29 -1.23 -8.46
N VAL A 157 5.05 -1.52 -9.73
CA VAL A 157 4.48 -2.81 -10.15
C VAL A 157 5.36 -3.95 -9.66
N ASN A 158 6.67 -3.90 -9.91
CA ASN A 158 7.60 -4.96 -9.49
C ASN A 158 7.71 -5.10 -7.97
N SER A 159 7.77 -3.99 -7.24
CA SER A 159 7.82 -4.00 -5.78
C SER A 159 6.56 -4.61 -5.18
N ILE A 160 5.37 -4.19 -5.67
CA ILE A 160 4.10 -4.77 -5.20
C ILE A 160 4.08 -6.28 -5.45
N LEU A 161 4.44 -6.72 -6.65
CA LEU A 161 4.44 -8.15 -7.00
C LEU A 161 5.52 -8.96 -6.28
N THR A 162 6.64 -8.33 -5.90
CA THR A 162 7.70 -8.97 -5.12
C THR A 162 7.28 -9.19 -3.68
N TYR A 163 6.63 -8.20 -3.06
CA TYR A 163 6.30 -8.25 -1.64
C TYR A 163 4.94 -8.88 -1.35
N CYS A 164 3.99 -8.84 -2.29
CA CYS A 164 2.74 -9.57 -2.16
C CYS A 164 2.94 -11.02 -2.59
N LYS A 165 2.68 -11.96 -1.68
CA LYS A 165 2.56 -13.39 -2.05
C LYS A 165 1.41 -13.54 -3.04
N VAL A 166 1.69 -13.99 -4.26
CA VAL A 166 0.65 -14.26 -5.25
C VAL A 166 -0.13 -15.50 -4.83
N VAL A 167 -1.36 -15.29 -4.36
CA VAL A 167 -2.27 -16.37 -3.91
C VAL A 167 -3.30 -16.72 -4.99
N TYR A 168 -3.78 -15.70 -5.71
CA TYR A 168 -4.77 -15.86 -6.78
C TYR A 168 -4.24 -15.24 -8.07
N VAL A 169 -4.62 -15.81 -9.21
CA VAL A 169 -4.27 -15.27 -10.54
C VAL A 169 -4.75 -13.83 -10.65
N GLY A 170 -3.83 -12.91 -10.93
CA GLY A 170 -4.14 -11.48 -11.08
C GLY A 170 -4.45 -10.74 -9.78
N ILE A 171 -4.05 -11.28 -8.62
CA ILE A 171 -4.13 -10.63 -7.29
C ILE A 171 -2.72 -10.53 -6.68
N PRO A 172 -2.27 -9.36 -6.20
CA PRO A 172 -3.06 -8.14 -5.94
C PRO A 172 -3.47 -7.40 -7.22
N LYS A 173 -4.53 -6.57 -7.14
CA LYS A 173 -4.92 -5.66 -8.22
C LYS A 173 -4.15 -4.34 -8.12
N ILE A 174 -3.67 -3.86 -9.26
CA ILE A 174 -2.92 -2.60 -9.38
C ILE A 174 -3.67 -1.69 -10.35
N LEU A 175 -4.22 -0.59 -9.84
CA LEU A 175 -4.93 0.42 -10.60
C LEU A 175 -4.02 1.64 -10.81
N PHE A 176 -3.81 2.03 -12.07
CA PHE A 176 -3.06 3.23 -12.42
C PHE A 176 -3.97 4.45 -12.42
N VAL A 177 -3.54 5.51 -11.72
CA VAL A 177 -4.28 6.78 -11.62
C VAL A 177 -3.39 7.92 -12.08
N ALA A 178 -3.69 8.50 -13.24
CA ALA A 178 -3.01 9.71 -13.71
C ALA A 178 -3.56 10.94 -12.97
N THR A 179 -2.69 11.86 -12.59
CA THR A 179 -3.01 13.10 -11.87
C THR A 179 -2.54 14.33 -12.63
N HIS A 180 -2.85 15.53 -12.12
CA HIS A 180 -2.49 16.81 -12.73
C HIS A 180 -3.21 17.09 -14.06
N LYS A 181 -4.47 16.64 -14.18
CA LYS A 181 -5.31 16.99 -15.33
C LYS A 181 -5.45 18.51 -15.53
N ASP A 182 -5.39 19.29 -14.44
CA ASP A 182 -5.41 20.77 -14.46
C ASP A 182 -4.25 21.41 -15.24
N LYS A 183 -3.16 20.68 -15.48
CA LYS A 183 -2.02 21.16 -16.26
C LYS A 183 -2.16 20.91 -17.77
N ILE A 184 -3.24 20.28 -18.21
CA ILE A 184 -3.50 19.97 -19.62
C ILE A 184 -4.63 20.88 -20.13
N PRO A 185 -4.49 21.51 -21.31
CA PRO A 185 -5.59 22.22 -21.95
C PRO A 185 -6.81 21.32 -22.07
N VAL A 186 -8.01 21.85 -21.82
CA VAL A 186 -9.25 21.05 -21.72
C VAL A 186 -9.50 20.24 -23.01
N GLU A 187 -9.21 20.84 -24.15
CA GLU A 187 -9.30 20.26 -25.49
C GLU A 187 -8.33 19.08 -25.72
N ASP A 188 -7.22 19.02 -24.98
CA ASP A 188 -6.16 18.02 -25.14
C ASP A 188 -6.27 16.87 -24.12
N VAL A 189 -7.13 16.98 -23.10
CA VAL A 189 -7.22 16.03 -21.99
C VAL A 189 -7.43 14.60 -22.47
N GLU A 190 -8.36 14.37 -23.40
CA GLU A 190 -8.67 13.01 -23.86
C GLU A 190 -7.57 12.43 -24.76
N SER A 191 -7.02 13.23 -25.68
CA SER A 191 -5.85 12.80 -26.47
C SER A 191 -4.66 12.45 -25.58
N ARG A 192 -4.46 13.25 -24.52
CA ARG A 192 -3.43 13.02 -23.52
C ARG A 192 -3.68 11.72 -22.74
N ARG A 193 -4.92 11.49 -22.30
CA ARG A 193 -5.35 10.26 -21.60
C ARG A 193 -5.08 9.03 -22.46
N GLU A 194 -5.50 9.05 -23.73
CA GLU A 194 -5.27 7.93 -24.66
C GLU A 194 -3.80 7.65 -24.86
N LYS A 195 -3.00 8.68 -25.15
CA LYS A 195 -1.54 8.54 -25.34
C LYS A 195 -0.85 7.96 -24.11
N LEU A 196 -1.22 8.41 -22.92
CA LEU A 196 -0.68 7.89 -21.67
C LEU A 196 -1.05 6.41 -21.48
N TYR A 197 -2.33 6.07 -21.54
CA TYR A 197 -2.77 4.73 -21.21
C TYR A 197 -2.44 3.69 -22.28
N ASN A 198 -2.39 4.07 -23.57
CA ASN A 198 -1.81 3.20 -24.60
C ASN A 198 -0.31 2.99 -24.37
N GLY A 199 0.41 4.02 -23.89
CA GLY A 199 1.80 3.90 -23.49
C GLY A 199 2.01 2.99 -22.28
N VAL A 200 1.14 3.07 -21.26
CA VAL A 200 1.16 2.15 -20.11
C VAL A 200 0.85 0.71 -20.56
N ASP A 201 -0.11 0.55 -21.47
CA ASP A 201 -0.47 -0.75 -22.01
C ASP A 201 0.71 -1.42 -22.72
N GLU A 202 1.39 -0.67 -23.59
CA GLU A 202 2.59 -1.12 -24.30
C GLU A 202 3.76 -1.39 -23.34
N LEU A 203 3.96 -0.52 -22.33
CA LEU A 203 5.00 -0.66 -21.33
C LEU A 203 4.94 -2.00 -20.60
N PHE A 204 3.74 -2.52 -20.37
CA PHE A 204 3.50 -3.76 -19.65
C PHE A 204 2.97 -4.89 -20.54
N LYS A 205 3.15 -4.80 -21.86
CA LYS A 205 2.60 -5.78 -22.82
C LYS A 205 3.10 -7.20 -22.58
N ASP A 206 4.40 -7.35 -22.37
CA ASP A 206 5.07 -8.65 -22.16
C ASP A 206 5.46 -8.88 -20.69
N HIS A 207 4.90 -8.09 -19.77
CA HIS A 207 5.23 -8.16 -18.35
C HIS A 207 4.57 -9.37 -17.67
N GLU A 208 5.33 -10.17 -16.93
CA GLU A 208 4.80 -11.38 -16.26
C GLU A 208 3.63 -11.06 -15.31
N GLY A 209 3.69 -9.90 -14.65
CA GLY A 209 2.65 -9.38 -13.78
C GLY A 209 1.44 -8.74 -14.46
N ARG A 210 1.31 -8.79 -15.80
CA ARG A 210 0.28 -8.03 -16.54
C ARG A 210 -1.16 -8.34 -16.10
N SER A 211 -1.44 -9.58 -15.69
CA SER A 211 -2.77 -10.02 -15.21
C SER A 211 -3.24 -9.32 -13.92
N HIS A 212 -2.31 -8.71 -13.19
CA HIS A 212 -2.56 -7.93 -11.97
C HIS A 212 -2.97 -6.48 -12.27
N LEU A 213 -2.72 -6.00 -13.49
CA LEU A 213 -2.89 -4.60 -13.87
C LEU A 213 -4.30 -4.30 -14.33
N VAL A 214 -4.89 -3.22 -13.81
CA VAL A 214 -6.19 -2.70 -14.25
C VAL A 214 -5.96 -1.63 -15.31
N LEU A 215 -5.96 -2.05 -16.57
CA LEU A 215 -5.63 -1.19 -17.73
C LEU A 215 -6.85 -0.54 -18.39
N THR A 216 -8.08 -0.97 -18.04
CA THR A 216 -9.32 -0.54 -18.71
C THR A 216 -9.89 0.78 -18.19
N GLN A 217 -9.69 1.12 -16.91
CA GLN A 217 -10.36 2.25 -16.27
C GLN A 217 -9.81 3.62 -16.67
N ARG A 218 -8.56 3.69 -17.16
CA ARG A 218 -7.92 4.89 -17.76
C ARG A 218 -8.20 6.23 -17.03
N ILE A 219 -8.02 6.23 -15.71
CA ILE A 219 -8.44 7.32 -14.82
C ILE A 219 -7.48 8.52 -14.89
N PHE A 220 -8.00 9.73 -15.15
CA PHE A 220 -7.18 10.93 -15.18
C PHE A 220 -7.82 12.09 -14.39
N VAL A 221 -7.32 12.34 -13.18
CA VAL A 221 -7.93 13.26 -12.22
C VAL A 221 -7.21 14.61 -12.12
N ASN A 222 -7.98 15.64 -11.84
CA ASN A 222 -7.56 16.87 -11.19
C ASN A 222 -7.79 16.73 -9.68
N ALA A 223 -6.75 16.33 -8.95
CA ALA A 223 -6.84 16.14 -7.51
C ALA A 223 -7.03 17.45 -6.70
N ARG A 224 -6.95 18.63 -7.35
CA ARG A 224 -7.13 19.94 -6.73
C ARG A 224 -8.57 20.44 -6.82
N ASP A 225 -9.41 19.77 -7.60
CA ASP A 225 -10.80 20.12 -7.83
C ASP A 225 -11.70 19.01 -7.30
N ASN A 226 -12.40 19.29 -6.20
CA ASN A 226 -13.32 18.34 -5.59
C ASN A 226 -14.63 18.15 -6.39
N THR A 227 -14.83 18.94 -7.46
CA THR A 227 -15.95 18.80 -8.40
C THR A 227 -15.59 18.03 -9.65
N ASP A 228 -14.32 17.61 -9.80
CA ASP A 228 -13.90 16.80 -10.93
C ASP A 228 -14.66 15.46 -10.96
N THR A 229 -15.41 15.24 -12.04
CA THR A 229 -16.23 14.04 -12.24
C THR A 229 -15.40 12.74 -12.28
N GLU A 230 -14.11 12.81 -12.62
CA GLU A 230 -13.21 11.66 -12.62
C GLU A 230 -12.95 11.11 -11.20
N ILE A 231 -13.16 11.91 -10.16
CA ILE A 231 -13.08 11.44 -8.77
C ILE A 231 -14.20 10.42 -8.48
N GLU A 232 -15.40 10.63 -9.03
CA GLU A 232 -16.49 9.66 -8.89
C GLU A 232 -16.23 8.39 -9.71
N VAL A 233 -15.60 8.51 -10.89
CA VAL A 233 -15.14 7.36 -11.67
C VAL A 233 -14.11 6.54 -10.88
N LEU A 234 -13.14 7.21 -10.23
CA LEU A 234 -12.15 6.55 -9.38
C LEU A 234 -12.79 5.85 -8.18
N LYS A 235 -13.73 6.50 -7.48
CA LYS A 235 -14.46 5.88 -6.37
C LYS A 235 -15.23 4.64 -6.82
N LYS A 236 -15.90 4.72 -7.97
CA LYS A 236 -16.61 3.59 -8.57
C LYS A 236 -15.66 2.44 -8.90
N ALA A 237 -14.52 2.72 -9.56
CA ALA A 237 -13.52 1.71 -9.87
C ALA A 237 -12.95 1.03 -8.61
N ILE A 238 -12.60 1.80 -7.58
CA ILE A 238 -12.15 1.25 -6.28
C ILE A 238 -13.23 0.34 -5.68
N THR A 239 -14.49 0.79 -5.73
CA THR A 239 -15.63 0.06 -5.16
C THR A 239 -15.84 -1.28 -5.89
N GLU A 240 -15.92 -1.25 -7.22
CA GLU A 240 -16.10 -2.45 -8.06
C GLU A 240 -14.95 -3.43 -7.87
N LEU A 241 -13.69 -2.97 -7.97
CA LEU A 241 -12.51 -3.82 -7.78
C LEU A 241 -12.44 -4.43 -6.37
N THR A 242 -12.93 -3.71 -5.36
CA THR A 242 -12.99 -4.22 -3.98
C THR A 242 -14.06 -5.30 -3.83
N PHE A 243 -15.24 -5.12 -4.44
CA PHE A 243 -16.32 -6.12 -4.42
C PHE A 243 -15.99 -7.36 -5.24
N ASP A 244 -15.22 -7.21 -6.33
CA ASP A 244 -14.77 -8.30 -7.20
C ASP A 244 -13.55 -9.05 -6.63
N HIS A 245 -12.92 -8.54 -5.58
CA HIS A 245 -11.77 -9.19 -4.95
C HIS A 245 -12.18 -10.58 -4.41
N PRO A 246 -11.40 -11.66 -4.63
CA PRO A 246 -11.79 -13.02 -4.24
C PRO A 246 -11.99 -13.20 -2.74
N CYS A 247 -11.29 -12.41 -1.93
CA CYS A 247 -11.47 -12.39 -0.48
C CYS A 247 -12.70 -11.59 0.00
N TRP A 248 -13.42 -10.92 -0.89
CA TRP A 248 -14.62 -10.19 -0.50
C TRP A 248 -15.72 -11.16 -0.06
N GLY A 249 -16.33 -10.88 1.09
CA GLY A 249 -17.39 -11.73 1.65
C GLY A 249 -16.89 -13.02 2.31
N GLU A 250 -15.58 -13.20 2.48
CA GLU A 250 -15.02 -14.27 3.30
C GLU A 250 -15.65 -14.25 4.70
N LYS A 251 -16.12 -15.42 5.15
CA LYS A 251 -16.71 -15.55 6.48
C LYS A 251 -15.60 -15.61 7.50
N MET A 252 -15.63 -14.70 8.46
CA MET A 252 -14.77 -14.75 9.63
C MET A 252 -15.42 -15.61 10.72
N PRO A 253 -14.66 -16.47 11.43
CA PRO A 253 -15.21 -17.18 12.58
C PRO A 253 -15.73 -16.19 13.62
N ASN A 254 -16.98 -16.40 14.08
CA ASN A 254 -17.56 -15.58 15.15
C ASN A 254 -16.70 -15.60 16.42
N ALA A 255 -15.90 -16.65 16.60
CA ALA A 255 -15.00 -16.81 17.73
C ALA A 255 -13.89 -15.74 17.79
N CYS A 256 -13.56 -15.10 16.66
CA CYS A 256 -12.57 -14.03 16.58
C CYS A 256 -13.09 -12.69 17.10
N VAL A 257 -14.41 -12.47 17.04
CA VAL A 257 -14.99 -11.15 17.27
C VAL A 257 -14.81 -10.65 18.71
N PRO A 258 -14.95 -11.47 19.76
CA PRO A 258 -14.68 -11.01 21.13
C PRO A 258 -13.26 -10.47 21.27
N LEU A 259 -12.24 -11.23 20.86
CA LEU A 259 -10.85 -10.79 20.96
C LEU A 259 -10.58 -9.53 20.12
N GLU A 260 -11.17 -9.44 18.92
CA GLU A 260 -11.06 -8.24 18.08
C GLU A 260 -11.64 -6.99 18.77
N LEU A 261 -12.76 -7.13 19.50
CA LEU A 261 -13.37 -6.03 20.24
C LEU A 261 -12.51 -5.59 21.42
N GLU A 262 -12.00 -6.53 22.21
CA GLU A 262 -11.12 -6.22 23.35
C GLU A 262 -9.84 -5.50 22.87
N ILE A 263 -9.22 -5.98 21.78
CA ILE A 263 -8.07 -5.30 21.16
C ILE A 263 -8.45 -3.88 20.70
N ALA A 264 -9.61 -3.71 20.08
CA ALA A 264 -10.07 -2.39 19.62
C ALA A 264 -10.31 -1.41 20.78
N GLU A 265 -10.76 -1.91 21.95
CA GLU A 265 -10.91 -1.10 23.16
C GLU A 265 -9.55 -0.62 23.68
N LEU A 266 -8.57 -1.51 23.77
CA LEU A 266 -7.20 -1.17 24.15
C LEU A 266 -6.58 -0.13 23.20
N VAL A 267 -6.79 -0.27 21.89
CA VAL A 267 -6.37 0.74 20.90
C VAL A 267 -7.05 2.08 21.18
N ALA A 268 -8.35 2.08 21.50
CA ALA A 268 -9.10 3.29 21.80
C ALA A 268 -8.69 3.95 23.14
N GLU A 269 -8.04 3.20 24.04
CA GLU A 269 -7.42 3.68 25.27
C GLU A 269 -5.96 4.15 25.07
N GLY A 270 -5.44 4.03 23.85
CA GLY A 270 -4.09 4.49 23.48
C GLY A 270 -3.01 3.42 23.57
N LYS A 271 -3.34 2.17 23.87
CA LYS A 271 -2.39 1.06 23.79
C LYS A 271 -2.04 0.79 22.32
N GLN A 272 -0.75 0.64 22.02
CA GLN A 272 -0.28 0.46 20.65
C GLN A 272 0.34 -0.91 20.36
N ILE A 273 0.84 -1.59 21.39
CA ILE A 273 1.53 -2.87 21.29
C ILE A 273 1.18 -3.74 22.51
N LEU A 274 1.09 -5.04 22.31
CA LEU A 274 0.89 -6.06 23.33
C LEU A 274 1.99 -7.11 23.24
N SER A 275 2.30 -7.74 24.37
CA SER A 275 3.06 -8.99 24.34
C SER A 275 2.18 -10.12 23.78
N LEU A 276 2.77 -11.20 23.27
CA LEU A 276 1.99 -12.38 22.87
C LEU A 276 1.25 -12.98 24.08
N GLU A 277 1.87 -12.98 25.26
CA GLU A 277 1.28 -13.40 26.53
C GLU A 277 0.03 -12.57 26.88
N ASP A 278 0.10 -11.24 26.75
CA ASP A 278 -1.06 -10.35 26.98
C ASP A 278 -2.23 -10.72 26.04
N VAL A 279 -1.93 -11.07 24.79
CA VAL A 279 -2.95 -11.49 23.81
C VAL A 279 -3.55 -12.84 24.19
N GLU A 280 -2.75 -13.78 24.68
CA GLU A 280 -3.20 -15.08 25.17
C GLU A 280 -4.10 -14.92 26.40
N GLU A 281 -3.73 -14.05 27.35
CA GLU A 281 -4.53 -13.72 28.52
C GLU A 281 -5.88 -13.07 28.13
N LEU A 282 -5.86 -12.09 27.22
CA LEU A 282 -7.07 -11.46 26.69
C LEU A 282 -8.00 -12.48 26.04
N ASN A 283 -7.44 -13.40 25.24
CA ASN A 283 -8.19 -14.49 24.63
C ASN A 283 -8.81 -15.42 25.67
N ALA A 284 -8.08 -15.73 26.76
CA ALA A 284 -8.57 -16.60 27.84
C ALA A 284 -9.69 -15.96 28.69
N ILE A 285 -9.70 -14.63 28.82
CA ILE A 285 -10.72 -13.89 29.60
C ILE A 285 -12.05 -13.77 28.82
N SER A 286 -12.04 -13.98 27.51
CA SER A 286 -13.24 -13.92 26.66
C SER A 286 -14.34 -14.85 27.16
N LYS A 287 -15.46 -14.25 27.62
CA LYS A 287 -16.62 -14.97 28.16
C LYS A 287 -17.52 -15.61 27.10
N VAL A 288 -17.20 -15.40 25.81
CA VAL A 288 -18.06 -15.79 24.68
C VAL A 288 -17.43 -16.93 23.89
N SER A 289 -16.14 -16.82 23.59
CA SER A 289 -15.39 -17.83 22.83
C SER A 289 -13.90 -17.63 23.02
N VAL A 290 -13.19 -18.73 23.29
CA VAL A 290 -11.74 -18.77 23.45
C VAL A 290 -11.16 -19.47 22.20
N LEU A 291 -10.15 -18.85 21.58
CA LEU A 291 -9.41 -19.44 20.47
C LEU A 291 -8.38 -20.44 20.99
N SER A 292 -8.22 -21.59 20.32
CA SER A 292 -7.05 -22.47 20.58
C SER A 292 -5.74 -21.76 20.21
N PRO A 293 -4.58 -22.26 20.64
CA PRO A 293 -3.28 -21.68 20.25
C PRO A 293 -3.11 -21.57 18.73
N GLU A 294 -3.53 -22.60 17.98
CA GLU A 294 -3.48 -22.59 16.51
C GLU A 294 -4.44 -21.55 15.93
N GLN A 295 -5.66 -21.47 16.45
CA GLN A 295 -6.65 -20.48 16.01
C GLN A 295 -6.24 -19.04 16.35
N LEU A 296 -5.54 -18.84 17.46
CA LEU A 296 -5.01 -17.53 17.85
C LEU A 296 -3.89 -17.10 16.90
N LYS A 297 -3.02 -18.03 16.52
CA LYS A 297 -1.99 -17.79 15.51
C LYS A 297 -2.61 -17.44 14.15
N ASP A 298 -3.62 -18.19 13.73
CA ASP A 298 -4.38 -17.90 12.50
C ASP A 298 -5.07 -16.53 12.59
N PHE A 299 -5.63 -16.18 13.74
CA PHE A 299 -6.23 -14.87 14.01
C PHE A 299 -5.20 -13.75 13.79
N LEU A 300 -3.99 -13.88 14.34
CA LEU A 300 -2.93 -12.87 14.23
C LEU A 300 -2.47 -12.71 12.78
N HIS A 301 -2.19 -13.82 12.07
CA HIS A 301 -1.82 -13.77 10.66
C HIS A 301 -2.92 -13.17 9.78
N PHE A 302 -4.17 -13.54 10.04
CA PHE A 302 -5.31 -13.02 9.30
C PHE A 302 -5.46 -11.51 9.53
N HIS A 303 -5.45 -11.04 10.78
CA HIS A 303 -5.58 -9.61 11.10
C HIS A 303 -4.38 -8.78 10.63
N HIS A 304 -3.19 -9.37 10.60
CA HIS A 304 -2.02 -8.79 9.93
C HIS A 304 -2.27 -8.62 8.43
N SER A 305 -2.78 -9.64 7.75
CA SER A 305 -3.09 -9.58 6.32
C SER A 305 -4.21 -8.59 5.96
N LEU A 306 -5.07 -8.24 6.93
CA LEU A 306 -6.08 -7.18 6.82
C LEU A 306 -5.53 -5.77 7.10
N GLY A 307 -4.27 -5.65 7.57
CA GLY A 307 -3.69 -4.39 8.01
C GLY A 307 -4.32 -3.82 9.28
N LYS A 308 -5.00 -4.65 10.09
CA LYS A 308 -5.59 -4.23 11.37
C LYS A 308 -4.59 -4.24 12.53
N LEU A 309 -3.58 -5.11 12.45
CA LEU A 309 -2.45 -5.20 13.38
C LEU A 309 -1.18 -5.57 12.60
N VAL A 310 -0.01 -5.54 13.26
CA VAL A 310 1.24 -6.06 12.69
C VAL A 310 1.79 -7.15 13.60
N TYR A 311 2.03 -8.33 13.02
CA TYR A 311 2.54 -9.51 13.71
C TYR A 311 3.54 -10.25 12.82
N PHE A 312 4.69 -10.60 13.38
CA PHE A 312 5.73 -11.36 12.69
C PHE A 312 6.00 -12.64 13.44
N ASP A 313 5.70 -13.77 12.81
CA ASP A 313 5.97 -15.10 13.35
C ASP A 313 7.44 -15.49 13.13
N THR A 314 8.34 -14.71 13.73
CA THR A 314 9.79 -14.97 13.72
C THR A 314 10.32 -14.97 15.15
N PRO A 315 11.34 -15.76 15.49
CA PRO A 315 11.82 -15.89 16.86
C PRO A 315 12.16 -14.56 17.56
N GLN A 316 12.58 -13.54 16.79
CA GLN A 316 12.97 -12.23 17.31
C GLN A 316 11.80 -11.27 17.51
N LEU A 317 10.64 -11.52 16.88
CA LEU A 317 9.52 -10.57 16.82
C LEU A 317 8.17 -11.16 17.26
N LYS A 318 8.06 -12.49 17.39
CA LYS A 318 6.80 -13.18 17.70
C LYS A 318 6.16 -12.75 19.02
N ASP A 319 6.95 -12.24 19.96
CA ASP A 319 6.45 -11.82 21.26
C ASP A 319 5.84 -10.41 21.23
N PHE A 320 5.88 -9.72 20.08
CA PHE A 320 5.40 -8.35 19.90
C PHE A 320 4.23 -8.31 18.91
N VAL A 321 3.04 -7.96 19.42
CA VAL A 321 1.83 -7.77 18.62
C VAL A 321 1.50 -6.27 18.56
N ILE A 322 1.78 -5.63 17.44
CA ILE A 322 1.48 -4.20 17.25
C ILE A 322 0.00 -4.07 16.89
N ILE A 323 -0.84 -3.80 17.90
CA ILE A 323 -2.29 -3.68 17.77
C ILE A 323 -2.74 -2.37 17.12
N ASN A 324 -1.89 -1.34 17.12
CA ASN A 324 -2.10 -0.11 16.36
C ASN A 324 -1.02 0.02 15.27
N PRO A 325 -1.33 -0.34 14.00
CA PRO A 325 -0.37 -0.26 12.90
C PRO A 325 0.28 1.11 12.67
N LEU A 326 -0.33 2.21 13.14
CA LEU A 326 0.26 3.56 13.07
C LEU A 326 1.58 3.66 13.85
N LEU A 327 1.75 2.88 14.92
CA LEU A 327 3.02 2.82 15.66
C LEU A 327 4.17 2.41 14.75
N MET A 328 3.95 1.41 13.87
CA MET A 328 4.98 0.97 12.94
C MET A 328 5.34 2.09 11.95
N VAL A 329 4.36 2.87 11.48
CA VAL A 329 4.61 4.03 10.62
C VAL A 329 5.45 5.09 11.34
N GLU A 330 5.15 5.36 12.60
CA GLU A 330 5.89 6.33 13.41
C GLU A 330 7.34 5.89 13.70
N VAL A 331 7.53 4.61 14.01
CA VAL A 331 8.84 4.00 14.21
C VAL A 331 9.66 4.03 12.92
N MET A 332 9.07 3.61 11.80
CA MET A 332 9.74 3.66 10.49
C MET A 332 10.09 5.11 10.11
N ARG A 333 9.19 6.06 10.40
CA ARG A 333 9.45 7.49 10.20
C ARG A 333 10.66 7.95 11.00
N SER A 334 10.78 7.59 12.27
CA SER A 334 11.86 8.07 13.14
C SER A 334 13.24 7.56 12.71
N PHE A 335 13.35 6.33 12.20
CA PHE A 335 14.59 5.83 11.62
C PHE A 335 15.02 6.63 10.40
N VAL A 336 14.09 6.86 9.49
CA VAL A 336 14.38 7.58 8.26
C VAL A 336 14.73 9.03 8.57
N THR A 337 13.92 9.75 9.36
CA THR A 337 14.21 11.15 9.69
C THR A 337 15.46 11.32 10.57
N GLY A 338 15.74 10.38 11.47
CA GLY A 338 16.92 10.42 12.34
C GLY A 338 18.25 10.27 11.57
N ILE A 339 18.25 9.57 10.43
CA ILE A 339 19.43 9.43 9.56
C ILE A 339 19.76 10.75 8.84
N TYR A 340 18.77 11.58 8.52
CA TYR A 340 18.95 12.85 7.78
C TYR A 340 19.15 14.09 8.66
N VAL A 341 19.10 13.98 10.00
CA VAL A 341 19.40 15.09 10.92
C VAL A 341 20.85 15.05 11.41
N ASN A 342 21.54 13.93 11.26
CA ASN A 342 22.93 13.71 11.70
C ASN A 342 23.94 13.61 10.55
N THR A 343 23.55 13.97 9.33
CA THR A 343 24.44 14.17 8.18
C THR A 343 24.30 15.59 7.68
#